data_AF-A0A7S4F2N7-F1
#
_entry.id   AF-A0A7S4F2N7-F1
#
_cell.length_a   1.000
_cell.length_b   1.000
_cell.length_c   1.000
_cell.angle_alpha   90.00
_cell.angle_beta   90.00
_cell.angle_gamma   90.00
#
_symmetry.space_group_name_H-M   'P 1'
#
loop_
_entity.id
_entity.type
_entity.pdbx_description
1 polymer ?
#
loop_
_entity_poly.entity_id
_entity_poly.type
_entity_poly.pdbx_seq_one_letter_code
_entity_poly.pdbx_strand_id
1 'polypeptide(L)'
;MARVAEELMDLGGFDCVLLGVAHETGKGSQFLSLIGRCGPRALTVDLASVMRKWDGGGHPSAAAASIRLESDEKCSPDGCASALSAMDEAMEALLAQVPEQVTASDIMTKSVVALGPDETMEDAWRQMINTHLKGMPVVDEGGKLIGALKYKDVVKAAQAGKAAQRVKAWMRRQVPTIPPDMPFHELEEFLISRSIGRLPVVDDEGKLLGIITRTDVLRQHNLYTST
;
A
#
# COMPACT_ATOMS: atom_id res chain seq x y z
N MET A 1 3.51 -29.66 12.61
CA MET A 1 4.17 -28.74 11.67
C MET A 1 3.22 -27.70 11.09
N ALA A 2 2.18 -28.07 10.36
CA ALA A 2 1.21 -27.09 9.82
C ALA A 2 0.55 -26.18 10.89
N ARG A 3 0.24 -26.74 12.08
CA ARG A 3 -0.32 -25.99 13.22
C ARG A 3 0.66 -24.96 13.83
N VAL A 4 1.96 -25.22 13.75
CA VAL A 4 2.99 -24.28 14.24
C VAL A 4 3.09 -23.09 13.29
N ALA A 5 3.02 -23.32 11.98
CA ALA A 5 2.97 -22.24 10.99
C ALA A 5 1.72 -21.36 11.17
N GLU A 6 0.57 -21.96 11.50
CA GLU A 6 -0.67 -21.24 11.80
C GLU A 6 -0.55 -20.38 13.07
N GLU A 7 -0.07 -20.95 14.18
CA GLU A 7 0.17 -20.18 15.41
C GLU A 7 1.21 -19.05 15.21
N LEU A 8 2.22 -19.24 14.36
CA LEU A 8 3.18 -18.20 14.02
C LEU A 8 2.57 -17.07 13.19
N MET A 9 1.65 -17.36 12.27
CA MET A 9 0.92 -16.31 11.55
C MET A 9 0.06 -15.48 12.51
N ASP A 10 -0.66 -16.15 13.42
CA ASP A 10 -1.56 -15.49 14.38
C ASP A 10 -0.82 -14.67 15.44
N LEU A 11 0.32 -15.17 15.94
CA LEU A 11 1.11 -14.48 16.98
C LEU A 11 2.03 -13.39 16.41
N GLY A 12 2.52 -13.58 15.18
CA GLY A 12 3.51 -12.70 14.57
C GLY A 12 2.92 -11.59 13.69
N GLY A 13 1.63 -11.70 13.30
CA GLY A 13 1.00 -10.75 12.39
C GLY A 13 1.59 -10.78 10.98
N PHE A 14 2.21 -11.90 10.58
CA PHE A 14 2.83 -12.07 9.26
C PHE A 14 1.77 -12.38 8.19
N ASP A 15 1.91 -11.76 7.01
CA ASP A 15 1.02 -12.06 5.88
C ASP A 15 1.32 -13.40 5.22
N CYS A 16 2.59 -13.84 5.24
CA CYS A 16 3.04 -15.17 4.82
C CYS A 16 4.20 -15.66 5.69
N VAL A 17 4.26 -16.98 5.90
CA VAL A 17 5.34 -17.67 6.61
C VAL A 17 5.79 -18.88 5.80
N LEU A 18 7.10 -19.01 5.60
CA LEU A 18 7.76 -20.22 5.11
C LEU A 18 8.51 -20.87 6.27
N LEU A 19 8.29 -22.16 6.48
CA LEU A 19 8.95 -22.96 7.51
C LEU A 19 9.69 -24.12 6.85
N GLY A 20 11.00 -24.18 7.03
CA GLY A 20 11.85 -25.30 6.64
C GLY A 20 12.22 -26.15 7.85
N VAL A 21 11.99 -27.47 7.80
CA VAL A 21 12.43 -28.41 8.83
C VAL A 21 13.26 -29.53 8.23
N ALA A 22 14.56 -29.51 8.52
CA ALA A 22 15.46 -30.61 8.20
C ALA A 22 15.27 -31.77 9.19
N HIS A 23 15.16 -32.99 8.68
CA HIS A 23 15.04 -34.19 9.48
C HIS A 23 15.67 -35.39 8.77
N GLU A 24 16.08 -36.38 9.56
CA GLU A 24 16.67 -37.62 9.05
C GLU A 24 15.64 -38.76 9.10
N THR A 25 15.60 -39.56 8.04
CA THR A 25 14.79 -40.78 7.99
C THR A 25 15.61 -41.97 8.46
N GLY A 26 14.97 -43.01 9.00
CA GLY A 26 15.65 -44.20 9.56
C GLY A 26 16.55 -45.00 8.60
N LYS A 27 16.73 -44.57 7.35
CA LYS A 27 17.67 -45.11 6.35
C LYS A 27 18.90 -44.21 6.13
N GLY A 28 19.14 -43.21 6.98
CA GLY A 28 20.29 -42.29 6.84
C GLY A 28 20.12 -41.22 5.75
N SER A 29 18.92 -41.07 5.19
CA SER A 29 18.62 -40.04 4.19
C SER A 29 18.01 -38.82 4.87
N GLN A 30 18.55 -37.64 4.58
CA GLN A 30 18.10 -36.37 5.11
C GLN A 30 17.12 -35.67 4.16
N PHE A 31 16.11 -35.03 4.72
CA PHE A 31 15.07 -34.32 3.98
C PHE A 31 14.77 -32.97 4.64
N LEU A 32 14.50 -31.98 3.81
CA LEU A 32 13.92 -30.71 4.21
C LEU A 32 12.42 -30.72 3.88
N SER A 33 11.57 -30.65 4.91
CA SER A 33 10.16 -30.36 4.72
C SER A 33 9.98 -28.84 4.69
N LEU A 34 9.57 -28.32 3.55
CA LEU A 34 9.22 -26.93 3.35
C LEU A 34 7.70 -26.77 3.44
N ILE A 35 7.22 -25.84 4.26
CA ILE A 35 5.79 -25.60 4.49
C ILE A 35 5.54 -24.11 4.40
N GLY A 36 4.63 -23.71 3.52
CA GLY A 36 4.19 -22.33 3.37
C GLY A 36 2.76 -22.14 3.86
N ARG A 37 2.51 -21.01 4.51
CA ARG A 37 1.17 -20.51 4.84
C ARG A 37 1.10 -19.03 4.56
N CYS A 38 -0.03 -18.59 4.02
CA CYS A 38 -0.34 -17.19 3.78
C CYS A 38 -1.73 -16.86 4.32
N GLY A 39 -1.82 -15.70 4.95
CA GLY A 39 -3.07 -15.11 5.43
C GLY A 39 -3.86 -14.45 4.30
N PRO A 40 -5.07 -13.95 4.61
CA PRO A 40 -5.99 -13.39 3.63
C PRO A 40 -5.50 -12.08 2.96
N ARG A 41 -4.43 -11.47 3.46
CA ARG A 41 -3.84 -10.24 2.92
C ARG A 41 -2.85 -10.51 1.77
N ALA A 42 -2.30 -11.70 1.67
CA ALA A 42 -1.34 -12.08 0.64
C ALA A 42 -2.04 -12.61 -0.63
N LEU A 43 -2.94 -11.80 -1.20
CA LEU A 43 -3.81 -12.20 -2.31
C LEU A 43 -3.06 -12.50 -3.62
N THR A 44 -1.86 -11.94 -3.79
CA THR A 44 -1.05 -12.09 -5.00
C THR A 44 -0.12 -13.30 -4.95
N VAL A 45 -0.05 -13.99 -3.80
CA VAL A 45 0.90 -15.07 -3.56
C VAL A 45 0.25 -16.43 -3.84
N ASP A 46 0.89 -17.23 -4.69
CA ASP A 46 0.58 -18.64 -4.92
C ASP A 46 1.72 -19.52 -4.39
N LEU A 47 1.58 -19.99 -3.16
CA LEU A 47 2.54 -20.92 -2.55
C LEU A 47 2.61 -22.26 -3.28
N ALA A 48 1.52 -22.74 -3.90
CA ALA A 48 1.56 -23.98 -4.66
C ALA A 48 2.46 -23.82 -5.89
N SER A 49 2.49 -22.63 -6.50
CA SER A 49 3.45 -22.29 -7.55
C SER A 49 4.90 -22.35 -7.07
N VAL A 50 5.20 -21.79 -5.89
CA VAL A 50 6.55 -21.85 -5.29
C VAL A 50 6.99 -23.30 -5.05
N MET A 51 6.11 -24.11 -4.44
CA MET A 51 6.43 -25.47 -4.02
C MET A 51 6.57 -26.45 -5.20
N ARG A 52 5.94 -26.17 -6.36
CA ARG A 52 6.03 -27.01 -7.57
C ARG A 52 7.46 -27.24 -8.06
N LYS A 53 8.39 -26.30 -7.79
CA LYS A 53 9.81 -26.46 -8.11
C LYS A 53 10.43 -27.74 -7.54
N TRP A 54 9.92 -28.20 -6.38
CA TRP A 54 10.41 -29.38 -5.67
C TRP A 54 9.36 -30.49 -5.62
N ASP A 55 8.57 -30.65 -6.68
CA ASP A 55 7.45 -31.60 -6.78
C ASP A 55 6.44 -31.48 -5.62
N GLY A 56 6.41 -30.30 -4.98
CA GLY A 56 5.46 -29.96 -3.94
C GLY A 56 4.13 -29.48 -4.50
N GLY A 57 3.17 -29.25 -3.61
CA GLY A 57 1.84 -28.82 -4.00
C GLY A 57 1.00 -28.34 -2.83
N GLY A 58 -0.27 -28.06 -3.12
CA GLY A 58 -1.22 -27.56 -2.14
C GLY A 58 -2.14 -26.49 -2.74
N HIS A 59 -2.61 -25.61 -1.87
CA HIS A 59 -3.42 -24.45 -2.20
C HIS A 59 -2.53 -23.19 -2.28
N PRO A 60 -2.91 -22.14 -3.04
CA PRO A 60 -2.18 -20.86 -3.05
C PRO A 60 -1.86 -20.29 -1.67
N SER A 61 -2.77 -20.46 -0.70
CA SER A 61 -2.58 -20.01 0.70
C SER A 61 -1.91 -21.04 1.63
N ALA A 62 -1.70 -22.27 1.17
CA ALA A 62 -1.16 -23.35 2.00
C ALA A 62 -0.55 -24.47 1.14
N ALA A 63 0.77 -24.57 1.11
CA ALA A 63 1.47 -25.56 0.30
C ALA A 63 2.68 -26.16 1.04
N ALA A 64 3.14 -27.32 0.58
CA ALA A 64 4.32 -27.97 1.12
C ALA A 64 5.11 -28.72 0.06
N ALA A 65 6.41 -28.88 0.30
CA ALA A 65 7.33 -29.69 -0.50
C ALA A 65 8.26 -30.50 0.40
N SER A 66 8.79 -31.61 -0.11
CA SER A 66 9.80 -32.42 0.57
C SER A 66 11.02 -32.55 -0.32
N ILE A 67 12.13 -31.96 0.12
CA ILE A 67 13.35 -31.85 -0.65
C ILE A 67 14.36 -32.82 -0.07
N ARG A 68 14.92 -33.69 -0.91
CA ARG A 68 15.98 -34.60 -0.48
C ARG A 68 17.29 -33.80 -0.39
N LEU A 69 17.96 -33.89 0.75
CA LEU A 69 19.23 -33.23 0.99
C LEU A 69 20.38 -34.16 0.58
N GLU A 70 21.48 -33.59 0.10
CA GLU A 70 22.64 -34.35 -0.35
C GLU A 70 23.39 -34.98 0.84
N SER A 71 23.84 -36.23 0.66
CA SER A 71 24.27 -37.13 1.75
C SER A 71 25.59 -36.77 2.43
N ASP A 72 26.40 -35.88 1.85
CA ASP A 72 27.73 -35.52 2.36
C ASP A 72 27.71 -34.30 3.30
N GLU A 73 26.56 -33.62 3.43
CA GLU A 73 26.38 -32.49 4.34
C GLU A 73 25.76 -32.96 5.66
N LYS A 74 26.57 -33.07 6.72
CA LYS A 74 25.99 -33.18 8.07
C LYS A 74 25.32 -31.86 8.41
N CYS A 75 23.99 -31.84 8.39
CA CYS A 75 23.20 -30.71 8.86
C CYS A 75 23.61 -30.37 10.31
N SER A 76 24.21 -29.19 10.48
CA SER A 76 24.62 -28.66 11.78
C SER A 76 23.41 -28.06 12.51
N PRO A 77 23.53 -27.62 13.78
CA PRO A 77 22.46 -26.87 14.46
C PRO A 77 22.02 -25.61 13.69
N ASP A 78 22.92 -25.05 12.87
CA ASP A 78 22.69 -23.87 12.04
C ASP A 78 22.15 -24.22 10.62
N GLY A 79 21.89 -25.52 10.36
CA GLY A 79 21.41 -26.03 9.07
C GLY A 79 22.51 -26.67 8.21
N CYS A 80 22.11 -27.13 7.03
CA CYS A 80 22.98 -27.63 5.96
C CYS A 80 22.84 -26.70 4.74
N ALA A 81 23.91 -26.54 3.95
CA ALA A 81 23.93 -25.52 2.89
C ALA A 81 22.87 -25.79 1.82
N SER A 82 22.63 -27.06 1.48
CA SER A 82 21.53 -27.47 0.61
C SER A 82 20.14 -27.07 1.13
N ALA A 83 19.92 -27.12 2.45
CA ALA A 83 18.65 -26.71 3.06
C ALA A 83 18.48 -25.17 3.05
N LEU A 84 19.56 -24.43 3.31
CA LEU A 84 19.56 -22.97 3.23
C LEU A 84 19.33 -22.48 1.80
N SER A 85 20.01 -23.07 0.81
CA SER A 85 19.80 -22.76 -0.62
C SER A 85 18.34 -22.98 -1.03
N ALA A 86 17.74 -24.08 -0.61
CA ALA A 86 16.32 -24.35 -0.89
C ALA A 86 15.39 -23.33 -0.22
N MET A 87 15.70 -22.89 1.00
CA MET A 87 14.95 -21.83 1.69
C MET A 87 15.09 -20.48 0.99
N ASP A 88 16.30 -20.11 0.59
CA ASP A 88 16.58 -18.84 -0.11
C ASP A 88 15.86 -18.80 -1.45
N GLU A 89 15.94 -19.87 -2.25
CA GLU A 89 15.23 -19.98 -3.53
C GLU A 89 13.70 -19.92 -3.35
N ALA A 90 13.17 -20.53 -2.28
CA ALA A 90 11.74 -20.47 -1.99
C ALA A 90 11.31 -19.06 -1.59
N MET A 91 12.15 -18.38 -0.80
CA MET A 91 11.92 -17.02 -0.37
C MET A 91 12.02 -16.02 -1.54
N GLU A 92 12.98 -16.17 -2.44
CA GLU A 92 13.06 -15.36 -3.66
C GLU A 92 11.83 -15.55 -4.55
N ALA A 93 11.40 -16.80 -4.76
CA ALA A 93 10.21 -17.10 -5.55
C ALA A 93 8.92 -16.57 -4.90
N LEU A 94 8.87 -16.50 -3.56
CA LEU A 94 7.77 -15.88 -2.82
C LEU A 94 7.80 -14.36 -3.00
N LEU A 95 8.94 -13.71 -2.77
CA LEU A 95 9.11 -12.26 -2.85
C LEU A 95 8.84 -11.73 -4.26
N ALA A 96 9.19 -12.49 -5.30
CA ALA A 96 8.88 -12.14 -6.69
C ALA A 96 7.38 -12.04 -6.99
N GLN A 97 6.51 -12.61 -6.13
CA GLN A 97 5.05 -12.54 -6.24
C GLN A 97 4.43 -11.45 -5.37
N VAL A 98 5.22 -10.83 -4.48
CA VAL A 98 4.78 -9.70 -3.67
C VAL A 98 4.95 -8.44 -4.52
N PRO A 99 3.85 -7.74 -4.90
CA PRO A 99 3.98 -6.53 -5.68
C PRO A 99 4.78 -5.48 -4.91
N GLU A 100 5.55 -4.67 -5.63
CA GLU A 100 6.10 -3.45 -5.05
C GLU A 100 4.97 -2.65 -4.39
N GLN A 101 5.25 -2.12 -3.19
CA GLN A 101 4.23 -1.39 -2.44
C GLN A 101 3.76 -0.20 -3.28
N VAL A 102 2.49 -0.21 -3.68
CA VAL A 102 1.88 0.95 -4.32
C VAL A 102 1.93 2.11 -3.33
N THR A 103 2.44 3.25 -3.77
CA THR A 103 2.56 4.46 -2.97
C THR A 103 1.50 5.48 -3.34
N ALA A 104 1.37 6.53 -2.52
CA ALA A 104 0.54 7.69 -2.84
C ALA A 104 0.90 8.30 -4.21
N SER A 105 2.18 8.37 -4.57
CA SER A 105 2.66 8.91 -5.84
C SER A 105 2.17 8.13 -7.07
N ASP A 106 1.96 6.82 -6.92
CA ASP A 106 1.54 5.94 -8.02
C ASP A 106 0.08 6.13 -8.39
N ILE A 107 -0.76 6.48 -7.42
CA ILE A 107 -2.22 6.60 -7.62
C ILE A 107 -2.74 8.04 -7.55
N MET A 108 -1.92 9.01 -7.16
CA MET A 108 -2.35 10.41 -7.08
C MET A 108 -2.63 11.04 -8.44
N THR A 109 -3.59 11.95 -8.45
CA THR A 109 -3.75 12.88 -9.59
C THR A 109 -2.70 13.98 -9.48
N LYS A 110 -1.71 13.99 -10.38
CA LYS A 110 -0.57 14.94 -10.38
C LYS A 110 -0.93 16.36 -10.85
N SER A 111 -1.81 16.47 -11.85
CA SER A 111 -2.26 17.77 -12.37
C SER A 111 -3.37 18.38 -11.51
N VAL A 112 -2.99 18.89 -10.34
CA VAL A 112 -3.95 19.47 -9.40
C VAL A 112 -4.25 20.92 -9.76
N VAL A 113 -5.52 21.23 -10.02
CA VAL A 113 -5.96 22.61 -10.13
C VAL A 113 -6.04 23.20 -8.72
N ALA A 114 -5.23 24.21 -8.45
CA ALA A 114 -5.13 24.89 -7.16
C ALA A 114 -5.47 26.38 -7.31
N LEU A 115 -5.91 26.99 -6.20
CA LEU A 115 -6.20 28.42 -6.11
C LEU A 115 -5.00 29.18 -5.53
N GLY A 116 -4.78 30.41 -5.99
CA GLY A 116 -3.91 31.37 -5.34
C GLY A 116 -4.59 32.04 -4.12
N PRO A 117 -3.83 32.46 -3.10
CA PRO A 117 -4.37 33.10 -1.90
C PRO A 117 -5.03 34.46 -2.15
N ASP A 118 -4.58 35.16 -3.19
CA ASP A 118 -5.04 36.50 -3.55
C ASP A 118 -6.13 36.53 -4.62
N GLU A 119 -6.49 35.37 -5.18
CA GLU A 119 -7.68 35.22 -6.02
C GLU A 119 -8.96 35.55 -5.24
N THR A 120 -10.00 36.00 -5.94
CA THR A 120 -11.29 36.29 -5.31
C THR A 120 -12.12 35.02 -5.11
N MET A 121 -13.09 35.09 -4.20
CA MET A 121 -14.06 34.01 -4.02
C MET A 121 -14.91 33.78 -5.29
N GLU A 122 -15.10 34.81 -6.11
CA GLU A 122 -15.76 34.69 -7.42
C GLU A 122 -14.89 33.93 -8.44
N ASP A 123 -13.58 34.20 -8.48
CA ASP A 123 -12.66 33.43 -9.35
C ASP A 123 -12.61 31.97 -8.91
N ALA A 124 -12.51 31.73 -7.61
CA ALA A 124 -12.58 30.38 -7.04
C ALA A 124 -13.89 29.66 -7.41
N TRP A 125 -15.03 30.38 -7.39
CA TRP A 125 -16.32 29.83 -7.82
C TRP A 125 -16.30 29.39 -9.28
N ARG A 126 -15.80 30.25 -10.19
CA ARG A 126 -15.70 29.93 -11.62
C ARG A 126 -14.80 28.71 -11.85
N GLN A 127 -13.66 28.65 -11.17
CA GLN A 127 -12.78 27.48 -11.27
C GLN A 127 -13.45 26.20 -10.77
N MET A 128 -14.16 26.24 -9.64
CA MET A 128 -14.86 25.07 -9.10
C MET A 128 -15.96 24.56 -10.03
N ILE A 129 -16.68 25.45 -10.72
CA ILE A 129 -17.69 25.06 -11.72
C ILE A 129 -17.01 24.40 -12.92
N ASN A 130 -15.99 25.06 -13.50
CA ASN A 130 -15.33 24.57 -14.71
C ASN A 130 -14.66 23.21 -14.49
N THR A 131 -14.08 23.00 -13.32
CA THR A 131 -13.38 21.76 -12.95
C THR A 131 -14.30 20.71 -12.32
N HIS A 132 -15.56 21.07 -12.01
CA HIS A 132 -16.51 20.23 -11.27
C HIS A 132 -16.00 19.79 -9.88
N LEU A 133 -15.02 20.52 -9.31
CA LEU A 133 -14.40 20.20 -8.03
C LEU A 133 -15.14 20.88 -6.88
N LYS A 134 -15.59 20.08 -5.90
CA LYS A 134 -16.27 20.58 -4.68
C LYS A 134 -15.33 21.22 -3.64
N GLY A 135 -14.07 21.38 -3.98
CA GLY A 135 -13.05 21.98 -3.14
C GLY A 135 -11.69 21.92 -3.82
N MET A 136 -10.79 22.80 -3.43
CA MET A 136 -9.51 22.99 -4.10
C MET A 136 -8.43 23.30 -3.06
N PRO A 137 -7.21 22.79 -3.23
CA PRO A 137 -6.07 23.27 -2.45
C PRO A 137 -5.76 24.73 -2.81
N VAL A 138 -5.18 25.44 -1.86
CA VAL A 138 -4.68 26.81 -2.02
C VAL A 138 -3.17 26.77 -1.87
N VAL A 139 -2.47 27.24 -2.89
CA VAL A 139 -1.00 27.25 -2.95
C VAL A 139 -0.47 28.67 -3.06
N ASP A 140 0.69 28.94 -2.48
CA ASP A 140 1.38 30.21 -2.70
C ASP A 140 2.07 30.28 -4.09
N GLU A 141 2.76 31.39 -4.36
CA GLU A 141 3.49 31.58 -5.62
C GLU A 141 4.60 30.54 -5.86
N GLY A 142 5.13 29.92 -4.79
CA GLY A 142 6.12 28.85 -4.88
C GLY A 142 5.51 27.45 -5.07
N GLY A 143 4.18 27.33 -5.09
CA GLY A 143 3.47 26.06 -5.17
C GLY A 143 3.34 25.33 -3.84
N LYS A 144 3.67 25.99 -2.71
CA LYS A 144 3.52 25.41 -1.38
C LYS A 144 2.07 25.42 -0.95
N LEU A 145 1.60 24.29 -0.40
CA LEU A 145 0.24 24.21 0.13
C LEU A 145 0.10 25.07 1.39
N ILE A 146 -0.77 26.08 1.34
CA ILE A 146 -1.03 27.01 2.46
C ILE A 146 -2.46 26.94 2.99
N GLY A 147 -3.34 26.21 2.29
CA GLY A 147 -4.69 25.98 2.76
C GLY A 147 -5.55 25.17 1.79
N ALA A 148 -6.84 25.08 2.10
CA ALA A 148 -7.83 24.49 1.23
C ALA A 148 -9.16 25.26 1.32
N LEU A 149 -9.85 25.37 0.19
CA LEU A 149 -11.14 26.01 0.08
C LEU A 149 -12.20 24.99 -0.31
N LYS A 150 -13.35 24.97 0.36
CA LYS A 150 -14.48 24.09 0.02
C LYS A 150 -15.59 24.89 -0.64
N TYR A 151 -16.37 24.22 -1.49
CA TYR A 151 -17.54 24.80 -2.15
C TYR A 151 -18.50 25.50 -1.17
N LYS A 152 -18.73 24.92 0.02
CA LYS A 152 -19.58 25.51 1.06
C LYS A 152 -19.07 26.88 1.55
N ASP A 153 -17.76 27.09 1.57
CA ASP A 153 -17.16 28.35 2.02
C ASP A 153 -17.37 29.45 0.96
N VAL A 154 -17.33 29.07 -0.33
CA VAL A 154 -17.66 29.95 -1.46
C VAL A 154 -19.13 30.37 -1.45
N VAL A 155 -20.05 29.42 -1.25
CA VAL A 155 -21.48 29.73 -1.14
C VAL A 155 -21.77 30.68 0.03
N LYS A 156 -21.14 30.44 1.19
CA LYS A 156 -21.28 31.33 2.36
C LYS A 156 -20.76 32.73 2.09
N ALA A 157 -19.62 32.87 1.40
CA ALA A 157 -19.09 34.17 1.03
C ALA A 157 -20.03 34.93 0.09
N ALA A 158 -20.59 34.24 -0.92
CA ALA A 158 -21.56 34.84 -1.84
C ALA A 158 -22.83 35.32 -1.13
N GLN A 159 -23.43 34.48 -0.27
CA GLN A 159 -24.63 34.82 0.50
C GLN A 159 -24.40 36.00 1.46
N ALA A 160 -23.17 36.17 1.95
CA ALA A 160 -22.79 37.29 2.81
C ALA A 160 -22.41 38.57 2.04
N GLY A 161 -22.55 38.61 0.70
CA GLY A 161 -22.12 39.74 -0.12
C GLY A 161 -20.59 39.93 -0.18
N LYS A 162 -19.82 38.86 0.09
CA LYS A 162 -18.36 38.86 0.21
C LYS A 162 -17.66 38.11 -0.93
N ALA A 163 -18.31 38.01 -2.10
CA ALA A 163 -17.75 37.32 -3.28
C ALA A 163 -16.44 37.96 -3.79
N ALA A 164 -16.27 39.28 -3.61
CA ALA A 164 -15.05 40.00 -3.99
C ALA A 164 -13.89 39.84 -2.98
N GLN A 165 -14.11 39.17 -1.83
CA GLN A 165 -13.02 38.93 -0.87
C GLN A 165 -12.04 37.89 -1.40
N ARG A 166 -10.80 37.93 -0.86
CA ARG A 166 -9.73 37.01 -1.24
C ARG A 166 -9.88 35.63 -0.60
N VAL A 167 -9.45 34.60 -1.31
CA VAL A 167 -9.46 33.20 -0.87
C VAL A 167 -8.76 33.03 0.49
N LYS A 168 -7.61 33.70 0.73
CA LYS A 168 -6.85 33.60 1.98
C LYS A 168 -7.60 34.01 3.25
N ALA A 169 -8.68 34.78 3.12
CA ALA A 169 -9.54 35.18 4.24
C ALA A 169 -10.54 34.08 4.63
N TRP A 170 -10.82 33.14 3.74
CA TRP A 170 -11.84 32.09 3.89
C TRP A 170 -11.28 30.67 3.91
N MET A 171 -10.07 30.46 3.39
CA MET A 171 -9.44 29.15 3.34
C MET A 171 -9.19 28.58 4.74
N ARG A 172 -9.25 27.25 4.84
CA ARG A 172 -8.78 26.54 6.02
C ARG A 172 -7.28 26.35 5.92
N ARG A 173 -6.55 26.77 6.94
CA ARG A 173 -5.08 26.65 7.01
C ARG A 173 -4.60 25.27 7.42
N GLN A 174 -5.36 24.58 8.27
CA GLN A 174 -5.05 23.21 8.67
C GLN A 174 -5.63 22.25 7.66
N VAL A 175 -4.77 21.74 6.79
CA VAL A 175 -5.10 20.75 5.76
C VAL A 175 -4.29 19.48 6.07
N PRO A 176 -4.95 18.34 6.36
CA PRO A 176 -4.24 17.07 6.46
C PRO A 176 -3.60 16.74 5.12
N THR A 177 -2.30 16.42 5.13
CA THR A 177 -1.50 16.04 3.95
C THR A 177 -0.81 14.70 4.20
N ILE A 178 -0.29 14.12 3.13
CA ILE A 178 0.49 12.89 3.14
C ILE A 178 1.74 13.04 2.26
N PRO A 179 2.83 12.31 2.54
CA PRO A 179 4.01 12.28 1.68
C PRO A 179 3.79 11.37 0.45
N PRO A 180 4.56 11.55 -0.64
CA PRO A 180 4.37 10.81 -1.90
C PRO A 180 4.72 9.31 -1.79
N ASP A 181 5.59 8.94 -0.87
CA ASP A 181 6.05 7.57 -0.63
C ASP A 181 5.18 6.81 0.37
N MET A 182 4.13 7.45 0.94
CA MET A 182 3.20 6.79 1.86
C MET A 182 2.61 5.52 1.22
N PRO A 183 2.75 4.34 1.86
CA PRO A 183 2.20 3.09 1.36
C PRO A 183 0.67 3.13 1.23
N PHE A 184 0.14 2.43 0.23
CA PHE A 184 -1.29 2.40 -0.07
C PHE A 184 -2.15 1.92 1.12
N HIS A 185 -1.68 0.93 1.89
CA HIS A 185 -2.43 0.43 3.04
C HIS A 185 -2.58 1.46 4.17
N GLU A 186 -1.57 2.32 4.38
CA GLU A 186 -1.68 3.43 5.34
C GLU A 186 -2.64 4.51 4.83
N LEU A 187 -2.55 4.82 3.53
CA LEU A 187 -3.42 5.78 2.85
C LEU A 187 -4.91 5.38 2.94
N GLU A 188 -5.22 4.10 2.79
CA GLU A 188 -6.56 3.55 2.98
C GLU A 188 -7.11 3.90 4.37
N GLU A 189 -6.30 3.74 5.42
CA GLU A 189 -6.70 4.07 6.78
C GLU A 189 -7.06 5.57 6.93
N PHE A 190 -6.29 6.46 6.30
CA PHE A 190 -6.57 7.90 6.34
C PHE A 190 -7.86 8.27 5.59
N LEU A 191 -8.11 7.71 4.40
CA LEU A 191 -9.27 8.08 3.58
C LEU A 191 -10.57 7.39 4.01
N ILE A 192 -10.48 6.12 4.42
CA ILE A 192 -11.64 5.30 4.78
C ILE A 192 -11.97 5.52 6.25
N SER A 193 -11.06 5.17 7.17
CA SER A 193 -11.32 5.15 8.62
C SER A 193 -11.52 6.55 9.21
N ARG A 194 -10.74 7.55 8.75
CA ARG A 194 -10.82 8.93 9.29
C ARG A 194 -11.83 9.83 8.57
N SER A 195 -12.63 9.30 7.66
CA SER A 195 -13.66 10.05 6.91
C SER A 195 -13.13 11.27 6.14
N ILE A 196 -11.88 11.23 5.70
CA ILE A 196 -11.27 12.28 4.89
C ILE A 196 -11.60 12.03 3.42
N GLY A 197 -12.28 12.98 2.77
CA GLY A 197 -12.70 12.81 1.37
C GLY A 197 -11.60 13.02 0.34
N ARG A 198 -10.51 13.71 0.72
CA ARG A 198 -9.36 14.04 -0.15
C ARG A 198 -8.12 14.38 0.68
N LEU A 199 -6.95 13.97 0.21
CA LEU A 199 -5.65 14.24 0.81
C LEU A 199 -4.72 14.82 -0.25
N PRO A 200 -4.26 16.07 -0.07
CA PRO A 200 -3.14 16.58 -0.84
C PRO A 200 -1.87 15.80 -0.51
N VAL A 201 -1.13 15.45 -1.56
CA VAL A 201 0.20 14.86 -1.48
C VAL A 201 1.22 15.98 -1.59
N VAL A 202 2.15 16.08 -0.64
CA VAL A 202 3.16 17.14 -0.59
C VAL A 202 4.55 16.56 -0.43
N ASP A 203 5.57 17.23 -0.98
CA ASP A 203 6.97 16.90 -0.69
C ASP A 203 7.42 17.41 0.69
N ASP A 204 8.68 17.14 1.04
CA ASP A 204 9.30 17.54 2.31
C ASP A 204 9.34 19.08 2.51
N GLU A 205 9.31 19.86 1.42
CA GLU A 205 9.27 21.33 1.46
C GLU A 205 7.84 21.89 1.62
N GLY A 206 6.84 21.01 1.47
CA GLY A 206 5.40 21.31 1.53
C GLY A 206 4.79 21.69 0.18
N LYS A 207 5.50 21.47 -0.92
CA LYS A 207 5.01 21.71 -2.27
C LYS A 207 3.94 20.69 -2.64
N LEU A 208 2.85 21.18 -3.23
CA LEU A 208 1.77 20.30 -3.68
C LEU A 208 2.20 19.48 -4.89
N LEU A 209 2.24 18.15 -4.75
CA LEU A 209 2.59 17.22 -5.82
C LEU A 209 1.36 16.58 -6.47
N GLY A 210 0.28 16.41 -5.70
CA GLY A 210 -0.89 15.67 -6.15
C GLY A 210 -2.05 15.71 -5.19
N ILE A 211 -3.15 15.07 -5.57
CA ILE A 211 -4.29 14.84 -4.70
C ILE A 211 -4.77 13.40 -4.84
N ILE A 212 -5.14 12.80 -3.70
CA ILE A 212 -5.79 11.49 -3.64
C ILE A 212 -7.18 11.67 -3.05
N THR A 213 -8.15 10.98 -3.63
CA THR A 213 -9.53 10.92 -3.16
C THR A 213 -9.94 9.47 -2.87
N ARG A 214 -11.07 9.31 -2.19
CA ARG A 214 -11.69 7.98 -2.00
C ARG A 214 -11.94 7.25 -3.32
N THR A 215 -12.25 7.98 -4.40
CA THR A 215 -12.48 7.39 -5.71
C THR A 215 -11.20 6.75 -6.26
N ASP A 216 -10.04 7.33 -5.99
CA ASP A 216 -8.75 6.79 -6.46
C ASP A 216 -8.45 5.47 -5.74
N VAL A 217 -8.70 5.39 -4.42
CA VAL A 217 -8.61 4.14 -3.65
C VAL A 217 -9.59 3.08 -4.16
N LEU A 218 -10.85 3.44 -4.41
CA LEU A 218 -11.85 2.50 -4.94
C LEU A 218 -11.49 1.99 -6.34
N ARG A 219 -10.94 2.85 -7.21
CA ARG A 219 -10.43 2.44 -8.52
C ARG A 219 -9.28 1.45 -8.35
N GLN A 220 -8.36 1.72 -7.44
CA GLN A 220 -7.23 0.84 -7.17
C GLN A 220 -7.69 -0.54 -6.68
N HIS A 221 -8.63 -0.62 -5.73
CA HIS A 221 -9.20 -1.91 -5.32
C HIS A 221 -9.82 -2.67 -6.50
N ASN A 222 -10.66 -2.02 -7.31
CA ASN A 222 -11.30 -2.70 -8.45
C ASN A 222 -10.29 -3.19 -9.50
N LEU A 223 -9.14 -2.53 -9.65
CA LEU A 223 -8.05 -3.00 -10.52
C LEU A 223 -7.37 -4.27 -9.97
N TYR A 224 -7.41 -4.50 -8.66
CA TYR A 224 -6.90 -5.71 -8.03
C TYR A 224 -7.95 -6.83 -7.87
N THR A 225 -9.23 -6.51 -7.67
CA THR A 225 -10.29 -7.52 -7.46
C THR A 225 -10.91 -8.07 -8.76
N SER A 226 -10.52 -7.58 -9.95
CA SER A 226 -11.12 -8.00 -11.24
C SER A 226 -10.43 -9.19 -11.91
N THR A 227 -9.85 -10.13 -11.14
CA THR A 227 -9.38 -11.43 -11.63
C THR A 227 -10.08 -12.55 -10.86
#